data_AF-A0A6P6B2W3-F1
#
_entry.id   AF-A0A6P6B2W3-F1
#
_cell.length_a   1.000
_cell.length_b   1.000
_cell.length_c   1.000
_cell.angle_alpha   90.00
_cell.angle_beta   90.00
_cell.angle_gamma   90.00
#
_symmetry.space_group_name_H-M   'P 1'
#
loop_
_entity.id
_entity.type
_entity.pdbx_description
1 polymer ?
#
loop_
_entity_poly.entity_id
_entity_poly.type
_entity_poly.pdbx_seq_one_letter_code
_entity_poly.pdbx_strand_id
1 'polypeptide(L)'
;MAAAASMTATSLTLALLPPQGLRGSTRSLPSTKPQRWFSRKAGSNWVTAKFELKPPPYPMNALEPHMSQETFTYHWGKHHRAYVDNLNKQIVGTELEGLSLEEIIIVSYNKGDILPAFNNAAQAWNHEFFWESMKPGGGGKPSGDLLDLIERDFGSFERFIEEFKSAAATQFGSGWAWLAYKANRLNVDNAVNPWPSEKDKKLVVVKSPNAVNPLIWDYFPLLTIDVWEHAYYLDFQNRRPDYISIFMEKLVSWEAVSARLEKAKAQVAEREMEEERRKKEEEEEDDEDVEMYVDSNTDDSEAE
;
A
#
# COMPACT_ATOMS: atom_id res chain seq x y z
N MET A 1 46.13 -40.59 24.74
CA MET A 1 46.66 -39.26 24.38
C MET A 1 45.49 -38.29 24.34
N ALA A 2 45.63 -37.20 25.11
CA ALA A 2 44.90 -35.92 25.22
C ALA A 2 43.59 -35.69 24.45
N ALA A 3 42.62 -34.89 24.93
CA ALA A 3 42.24 -34.32 26.22
C ALA A 3 40.91 -33.58 25.94
N ALA A 4 39.88 -33.76 26.78
CA ALA A 4 38.63 -33.02 26.71
C ALA A 4 38.72 -31.80 27.65
N ALA A 5 38.33 -30.62 27.17
CA ALA A 5 38.23 -29.41 27.98
C ALA A 5 36.75 -29.04 28.16
N SER A 6 36.27 -29.20 29.39
CA SER A 6 34.99 -28.71 29.89
C SER A 6 35.21 -27.33 30.52
N MET A 7 34.36 -26.35 30.20
CA MET A 7 34.35 -25.05 30.86
C MET A 7 33.06 -24.90 31.67
N THR A 8 33.20 -24.83 32.99
CA THR A 8 32.14 -24.53 33.96
C THR A 8 32.09 -23.02 34.23
N ALA A 9 30.88 -22.46 34.22
CA ALA A 9 30.64 -21.07 34.62
C ALA A 9 30.25 -21.01 36.10
N THR A 10 30.97 -20.17 36.86
CA THR A 10 30.77 -19.98 38.30
C THR A 10 29.82 -18.83 38.57
N SER A 11 28.81 -19.07 39.41
CA SER A 11 27.83 -18.10 39.91
C SER A 11 28.40 -17.37 41.14
N LEU A 12 28.16 -16.06 41.26
CA LEU A 12 28.46 -15.27 42.46
C LEU A 12 27.21 -14.47 42.86
N THR A 13 26.52 -14.98 43.87
CA THR A 13 25.52 -14.28 44.70
C THR A 13 26.22 -13.65 45.89
N LEU A 14 25.92 -12.38 46.19
CA LEU A 14 26.25 -11.75 47.48
C LEU A 14 25.01 -10.99 47.98
N ALA A 15 24.65 -11.22 49.24
CA ALA A 15 23.47 -10.66 49.90
C ALA A 15 23.81 -10.04 51.26
N LEU A 16 22.93 -9.10 51.69
CA LEU A 16 22.65 -8.59 53.06
C LEU A 16 23.60 -7.48 53.58
N LEU A 17 23.22 -6.43 54.32
CA LEU A 17 22.00 -5.83 54.90
C LEU A 17 22.41 -4.40 55.45
N PRO A 18 21.52 -3.56 56.07
CA PRO A 18 21.58 -2.09 56.06
C PRO A 18 21.99 -1.47 57.41
N PRO A 19 21.91 -0.12 57.55
CA PRO A 19 21.63 0.49 58.84
C PRO A 19 20.38 1.41 58.83
N GLN A 20 19.72 1.42 59.98
CA GLN A 20 18.60 2.30 60.36
C GLN A 20 19.10 3.66 60.86
N GLY A 21 18.24 4.69 60.77
CA GLY A 21 18.17 5.75 61.79
C GLY A 21 17.90 7.17 61.28
N LEU A 22 16.67 7.66 61.52
CA LEU A 22 16.32 8.78 62.42
C LEU A 22 15.18 9.67 61.89
N ARG A 23 14.22 9.88 62.79
CA ARG A 23 13.08 10.80 62.72
C ARG A 23 13.55 12.26 62.66
N GLY A 24 12.86 13.05 61.84
CA GLY A 24 12.89 14.51 61.89
C GLY A 24 11.59 15.10 61.33
N SER A 25 10.64 15.40 62.22
CA SER A 25 9.41 16.13 61.91
C SER A 25 9.74 17.62 61.80
N THR A 26 9.43 18.25 60.66
CA THR A 26 9.29 19.71 60.57
C THR A 26 8.01 20.04 59.81
N ARG A 27 7.08 20.66 60.54
CA ARG A 27 5.90 21.35 59.99
C ARG A 27 6.38 22.51 59.11
N SER A 28 5.88 22.60 57.89
CA SER A 28 5.88 23.84 57.11
C SER A 28 4.45 24.24 56.77
N LEU A 29 4.15 25.51 57.01
CA LEU A 29 2.86 26.18 56.78
C LEU A 29 2.64 26.45 55.28
N PRO A 30 1.38 26.64 54.84
CA PRO A 30 1.04 26.66 53.42
C PRO A 30 1.39 28.00 52.79
N SER A 31 2.16 27.98 51.71
CA SER A 31 2.36 29.11 50.81
C SER A 31 1.22 29.12 49.78
N THR A 32 0.26 30.03 49.94
CA THR A 32 -0.76 30.36 48.96
C THR A 32 -0.14 31.11 47.78
N LYS A 33 0.03 30.43 46.64
CA LYS A 33 0.27 31.06 45.34
C LYS A 33 -1.07 31.19 44.60
N PRO A 34 -1.33 32.31 43.89
CA PRO A 34 -2.59 32.51 43.19
C PRO A 34 -2.69 31.55 42.00
N GLN A 35 -3.63 30.61 42.05
CA GLN A 35 -4.04 29.85 40.87
C GLN A 35 -4.71 30.80 39.88
N ARG A 36 -3.97 31.21 38.85
CA ARG A 36 -4.60 31.72 37.62
C ARG A 36 -5.38 30.56 37.02
N TRP A 37 -6.69 30.67 37.10
CA TRP A 37 -7.65 29.78 36.47
C TRP A 37 -7.52 29.94 34.95
N PHE A 38 -6.64 29.15 34.34
CA PHE A 38 -6.79 28.82 32.93
C PHE A 38 -7.89 27.77 32.88
N SER A 39 -9.11 28.23 32.60
CA SER A 39 -10.17 27.34 32.16
C SER A 39 -9.68 26.70 30.86
N ARG A 40 -9.10 25.50 30.95
CA ARG A 40 -9.00 24.63 29.79
C ARG A 40 -10.46 24.34 29.42
N LYS A 41 -10.99 25.05 28.43
CA LYS A 41 -12.06 24.49 27.62
C LYS A 41 -11.55 23.12 27.22
N ALA A 42 -12.17 22.08 27.76
CA ALA A 42 -12.09 20.76 27.18
C ALA A 42 -12.70 20.92 25.78
N GLY A 43 -11.87 21.33 24.82
CA GLY A 43 -12.12 21.04 23.43
C GLY A 43 -12.24 19.54 23.39
N SER A 44 -13.44 19.06 23.08
CA SER A 44 -13.60 17.72 22.57
C SER A 44 -12.61 17.59 21.41
N ASN A 45 -11.45 16.98 21.65
CA ASN A 45 -10.66 16.42 20.58
C ASN A 45 -11.41 15.15 20.17
N TRP A 46 -12.52 15.32 19.46
CA TRP A 46 -12.96 14.26 18.58
C TRP A 46 -11.83 14.14 17.57
N VAL A 47 -11.02 13.11 17.76
CA VAL A 47 -10.03 12.72 16.77
C VAL A 47 -10.85 12.19 15.61
N THR A 48 -11.17 13.01 14.61
CA THR A 48 -11.63 12.50 13.32
C THR A 48 -10.44 11.94 12.59
N ALA A 49 -10.07 10.73 12.96
CA ALA A 49 -9.31 9.93 12.05
C ALA A 49 -10.24 9.55 10.87
N LYS A 50 -9.79 9.86 9.65
CA LYS A 50 -10.63 10.00 8.45
C LYS A 50 -11.07 8.68 7.82
N PHE A 51 -10.34 7.59 8.05
CA PHE A 51 -10.58 6.33 7.35
C PHE A 51 -11.51 5.41 8.12
N GLU A 52 -12.56 4.92 7.46
CA GLU A 52 -13.46 3.91 8.00
C GLU A 52 -13.12 2.52 7.42
N LEU A 53 -13.32 1.47 8.22
CA LEU A 53 -13.19 0.11 7.73
C LEU A 53 -14.37 -0.20 6.79
N LYS A 54 -14.12 -0.14 5.48
CA LYS A 54 -15.15 -0.45 4.49
C LYS A 54 -15.58 -1.91 4.59
N PRO A 55 -16.89 -2.20 4.64
CA PRO A 55 -17.38 -3.57 4.57
C PRO A 55 -17.12 -4.18 3.20
N PRO A 56 -16.80 -5.48 3.09
CA PRO A 56 -16.68 -6.15 1.80
C PRO A 56 -18.03 -6.14 1.07
N PRO A 57 -18.03 -6.28 -0.28
CA PRO A 57 -19.25 -6.17 -1.08
C PRO A 57 -20.20 -7.37 -0.95
N TYR A 58 -19.93 -8.30 -0.02
CA TYR A 58 -20.70 -9.51 0.21
C TYR A 58 -20.63 -9.95 1.69
N PRO A 59 -21.60 -10.75 2.17
CA PRO A 59 -21.59 -11.29 3.54
C PRO A 59 -20.36 -12.16 3.86
N MET A 60 -20.02 -12.28 5.14
CA MET A 60 -18.79 -12.98 5.60
C MET A 60 -18.73 -14.47 5.25
N ASN A 61 -19.88 -15.13 5.05
CA ASN A 61 -19.97 -16.54 4.68
C ASN A 61 -20.16 -16.74 3.16
N ALA A 62 -20.19 -15.68 2.37
CA ALA A 62 -20.56 -15.76 0.96
C ALA A 62 -19.46 -16.38 0.06
N LEU A 63 -18.26 -16.57 0.59
CA LEU A 63 -17.14 -17.21 -0.10
C LEU A 63 -16.97 -18.69 0.28
N GLU A 64 -17.85 -19.24 1.13
CA GLU A 64 -17.82 -20.67 1.44
C GLU A 64 -18.17 -21.53 0.20
N PRO A 65 -17.58 -22.73 0.07
CA PRO A 65 -16.65 -23.39 1.00
C PRO A 65 -15.16 -23.06 0.72
N HIS A 66 -14.88 -22.01 -0.05
CA HIS A 66 -13.54 -21.73 -0.59
C HIS A 66 -12.71 -20.80 0.30
N MET A 67 -13.36 -19.97 1.09
CA MET A 67 -12.81 -19.25 2.24
C MET A 67 -13.84 -19.32 3.37
N SER A 68 -13.43 -19.78 4.55
CA SER A 68 -14.37 -19.95 5.65
C SER A 68 -14.83 -18.60 6.22
N GLN A 69 -16.03 -18.58 6.81
CA GLN A 69 -16.48 -17.43 7.59
C GLN A 69 -15.50 -17.07 8.72
N GLU A 70 -14.81 -18.07 9.28
CA GLU A 70 -13.81 -17.86 10.32
C GLU A 70 -12.60 -17.08 9.80
N THR A 71 -11.99 -17.53 8.69
CA THR A 71 -10.92 -16.79 7.99
C THR A 71 -11.35 -15.36 7.70
N PHE A 72 -12.54 -15.17 7.12
CA PHE A 72 -13.07 -13.85 6.82
C PHE A 72 -13.17 -12.97 8.08
N THR A 73 -13.74 -13.51 9.16
CA THR A 73 -13.96 -12.78 10.42
C THR A 73 -12.65 -12.29 11.02
N TYR A 74 -11.60 -13.12 10.99
CA TYR A 74 -10.28 -12.71 11.46
C TYR A 74 -9.61 -11.74 10.48
N HIS A 75 -9.63 -12.05 9.19
CA HIS A 75 -8.91 -11.29 8.17
C HIS A 75 -9.48 -9.87 7.99
N TRP A 76 -10.79 -9.72 7.78
CA TRP A 76 -11.43 -8.41 7.70
C TRP A 76 -11.67 -7.81 9.09
N GLY A 77 -12.28 -8.59 10.00
CA GLY A 77 -12.77 -8.07 11.28
C GLY A 77 -11.69 -7.76 12.31
N LYS A 78 -10.50 -8.37 12.19
CA LYS A 78 -9.35 -8.14 13.08
C LYS A 78 -8.15 -7.55 12.35
N HIS A 79 -7.61 -8.22 11.34
CA HIS A 79 -6.37 -7.76 10.67
C HIS A 79 -6.59 -6.44 9.92
N HIS A 80 -7.55 -6.40 8.99
CA HIS A 80 -7.87 -5.18 8.24
C HIS A 80 -8.28 -4.04 9.17
N ARG A 81 -9.15 -4.32 10.16
CA ARG A 81 -9.53 -3.34 11.20
C ARG A 81 -8.32 -2.75 11.92
N ALA A 82 -7.36 -3.57 12.35
CA ALA A 82 -6.19 -3.10 13.07
C ALA A 82 -5.33 -2.15 12.21
N TYR A 83 -5.20 -2.41 10.91
CA TYR A 83 -4.48 -1.50 10.01
C TYR A 83 -5.18 -0.13 9.91
N VAL A 84 -6.51 -0.11 9.73
CA VAL A 84 -7.29 1.13 9.69
C VAL A 84 -7.18 1.89 11.01
N ASP A 85 -7.39 1.22 12.14
CA ASP A 85 -7.34 1.84 13.48
C ASP A 85 -5.94 2.39 13.80
N ASN A 86 -4.88 1.70 13.39
CA ASN A 86 -3.51 2.14 13.63
C ASN A 86 -3.08 3.26 12.68
N LEU A 87 -3.45 3.20 11.39
CA LEU A 87 -3.24 4.30 10.45
C LEU A 87 -3.84 5.59 11.00
N ASN A 88 -5.10 5.50 11.42
CA ASN A 88 -5.85 6.59 12.01
C ASN A 88 -5.14 7.22 13.21
N LYS A 89 -4.48 6.43 14.07
CA LYS A 89 -3.67 6.95 15.18
C LYS A 89 -2.36 7.61 14.73
N GLN A 90 -1.79 7.14 13.62
CA GLN A 90 -0.50 7.60 13.11
C GLN A 90 -0.59 8.93 12.35
N ILE A 91 -1.72 9.21 11.68
CA ILE A 91 -1.84 10.38 10.80
C ILE A 91 -2.38 11.64 11.49
N VAL A 92 -3.05 11.51 12.63
CA VAL A 92 -3.71 12.62 13.32
C VAL A 92 -2.69 13.68 13.74
N GLY A 93 -2.92 14.93 13.34
CA GLY A 93 -2.03 16.06 13.62
C GLY A 93 -0.72 16.04 12.82
N THR A 94 -0.63 15.22 11.77
CA THR A 94 0.50 15.17 10.84
C THR A 94 0.13 15.77 9.48
N GLU A 95 1.12 16.00 8.62
CA GLU A 95 0.90 16.41 7.22
C GLU A 95 0.16 15.38 6.36
N LEU A 96 0.05 14.13 6.84
CA LEU A 96 -0.70 13.07 6.18
C LEU A 96 -2.20 13.16 6.48
N GLU A 97 -2.61 13.97 7.46
CA GLU A 97 -4.02 14.17 7.79
C GLU A 97 -4.74 14.86 6.63
N GLY A 98 -5.85 14.27 6.18
CA GLY A 98 -6.65 14.84 5.09
C GLY A 98 -6.28 14.36 3.69
N LEU A 99 -5.12 13.73 3.50
CA LEU A 99 -4.78 13.05 2.24
C LEU A 99 -5.70 11.85 1.97
N SER A 100 -5.73 11.39 0.72
CA SER A 100 -6.29 10.10 0.32
C SER A 100 -5.38 8.95 0.77
N LEU A 101 -5.93 7.73 0.78
CA LEU A 101 -5.17 6.56 1.21
C LEU A 101 -3.99 6.30 0.26
N GLU A 102 -4.22 6.46 -1.04
CA GLU A 102 -3.23 6.35 -2.10
C GLU A 102 -2.10 7.37 -1.96
N GLU A 103 -2.42 8.65 -1.71
CA GLU A 103 -1.41 9.70 -1.48
C GLU A 103 -0.56 9.40 -0.25
N ILE A 104 -1.17 8.95 0.85
CA ILE A 104 -0.42 8.57 2.06
C ILE A 104 0.54 7.44 1.74
N ILE A 105 0.13 6.42 0.99
CA ILE A 105 0.98 5.29 0.59
C ILE A 105 2.18 5.79 -0.21
N ILE A 106 1.96 6.63 -1.22
CA ILE A 106 3.02 7.15 -2.08
C ILE A 106 4.02 7.99 -1.28
N VAL A 107 3.54 8.95 -0.48
CA VAL A 107 4.39 9.83 0.33
C VAL A 107 5.16 9.03 1.38
N SER A 108 4.48 8.15 2.11
CA SER A 108 5.09 7.41 3.22
C SER A 108 6.00 6.26 2.77
N TYR A 109 5.95 5.84 1.50
CA TYR A 109 6.94 4.88 0.98
C TYR A 109 8.34 5.50 0.92
N ASN A 110 8.43 6.80 0.64
CA ASN A 110 9.66 7.60 0.72
C ASN A 110 10.87 6.91 0.04
N LYS A 111 10.72 6.55 -1.23
CA LYS A 111 11.75 5.87 -2.04
C LYS A 111 12.34 4.59 -1.41
N GLY A 112 11.55 3.91 -0.58
CA GLY A 112 11.94 2.70 0.14
C GLY A 112 12.43 2.92 1.57
N ASP A 113 12.69 4.18 1.98
CA ASP A 113 12.95 4.55 3.38
C ASP A 113 11.62 4.81 4.11
N ILE A 114 10.87 3.72 4.28
CA ILE A 114 9.47 3.71 4.69
C ILE A 114 9.21 4.51 5.99
N LEU A 115 8.27 5.45 5.92
CA LEU A 115 7.80 6.20 7.08
C LEU A 115 6.81 5.35 7.92
N PRO A 116 6.60 5.65 9.21
CA PRO A 116 5.80 4.82 10.12
C PRO A 116 4.37 4.53 9.65
N ALA A 117 3.74 5.44 8.89
CA ALA A 117 2.38 5.30 8.39
C ALA A 117 2.24 4.29 7.23
N PHE A 118 3.33 4.02 6.49
CA PHE A 118 3.29 3.26 5.23
C PHE A 118 2.65 1.90 5.39
N ASN A 119 3.10 1.10 6.36
CA ASN A 119 2.63 -0.27 6.51
C ASN A 119 1.13 -0.34 6.79
N ASN A 120 0.59 0.54 7.63
CA ASN A 120 -0.84 0.54 7.94
C ASN A 120 -1.68 1.13 6.79
N ALA A 121 -1.19 2.18 6.12
CA ALA A 121 -1.84 2.77 4.96
C ALA A 121 -1.94 1.76 3.81
N ALA A 122 -0.81 1.16 3.45
CA ALA A 122 -0.74 0.21 2.35
C ALA A 122 -1.50 -1.07 2.67
N GLN A 123 -1.43 -1.61 3.91
CA GLN A 123 -2.23 -2.78 4.25
C GLN A 123 -3.73 -2.49 4.27
N ALA A 124 -4.19 -1.32 4.73
CA ALA A 124 -5.60 -0.96 4.64
C ALA A 124 -6.06 -0.96 3.18
N TRP A 125 -5.29 -0.33 2.29
CA TRP A 125 -5.61 -0.29 0.86
C TRP A 125 -5.57 -1.69 0.21
N ASN A 126 -4.52 -2.48 0.48
CA ASN A 126 -4.37 -3.83 -0.07
C ASN A 126 -5.54 -4.72 0.29
N HIS A 127 -6.02 -4.65 1.54
CA HIS A 127 -7.14 -5.47 2.00
C HIS A 127 -8.45 -5.01 1.39
N GLU A 128 -8.72 -3.70 1.33
CA GLU A 128 -9.89 -3.19 0.62
C GLU A 128 -9.92 -3.70 -0.83
N PHE A 129 -8.79 -3.56 -1.53
CA PHE A 129 -8.63 -4.03 -2.90
C PHE A 129 -8.77 -5.55 -3.05
N PHE A 130 -8.31 -6.33 -2.06
CA PHE A 130 -8.43 -7.79 -2.01
C PHE A 130 -9.87 -8.28 -1.88
N TRP A 131 -10.68 -7.65 -1.01
CA TRP A 131 -12.10 -7.99 -0.88
C TRP A 131 -12.87 -7.72 -2.17
N GLU A 132 -12.57 -6.62 -2.85
CA GLU A 132 -13.16 -6.32 -4.16
C GLU A 132 -12.63 -7.22 -5.30
N SER A 133 -11.48 -7.87 -5.10
CA SER A 133 -10.88 -8.80 -6.08
C SER A 133 -11.60 -10.16 -6.13
N MET A 134 -12.52 -10.41 -5.19
CA MET A 134 -13.28 -11.65 -5.09
C MET A 134 -14.78 -11.41 -5.24
N LYS A 135 -15.53 -12.47 -5.54
CA LYS A 135 -16.99 -12.49 -5.44
C LYS A 135 -17.52 -13.91 -5.17
N PRO A 136 -18.74 -14.04 -4.60
CA PRO A 136 -19.45 -15.31 -4.56
C PRO A 136 -19.65 -15.86 -5.97
N GLY A 137 -19.32 -17.14 -6.20
CA GLY A 137 -19.39 -17.74 -7.54
C GLY A 137 -18.41 -17.14 -8.55
N GLY A 138 -17.26 -16.65 -8.09
CA GLY A 138 -16.19 -16.14 -8.94
C GLY A 138 -15.38 -17.25 -9.64
N GLY A 139 -14.20 -16.87 -10.11
CA GLY A 139 -13.32 -17.73 -10.90
C GLY A 139 -13.73 -17.79 -12.37
N GLY A 140 -13.38 -18.90 -13.04
CA GLY A 140 -13.55 -19.04 -14.49
C GLY A 140 -12.52 -18.21 -15.27
N LYS A 141 -12.90 -17.76 -16.48
CA LYS A 141 -12.06 -16.94 -17.36
C LYS A 141 -12.65 -15.53 -17.52
N PRO A 142 -11.81 -14.49 -17.66
CA PRO A 142 -12.28 -13.18 -18.10
C PRO A 142 -12.76 -13.23 -19.56
N SER A 143 -13.35 -12.15 -20.03
CA SER A 143 -13.78 -11.99 -21.42
C SER A 143 -13.51 -10.56 -21.91
N GLY A 144 -13.69 -10.33 -23.20
CA GLY A 144 -13.49 -9.02 -23.83
C GLY A 144 -12.05 -8.52 -23.74
N ASP A 145 -11.89 -7.20 -23.65
CA ASP A 145 -10.60 -6.50 -23.68
C ASP A 145 -9.58 -7.05 -22.66
N LEU A 146 -10.04 -7.46 -21.48
CA LEU A 146 -9.15 -8.06 -20.48
C LEU A 146 -8.56 -9.40 -20.95
N LEU A 147 -9.37 -10.28 -21.56
CA LEU A 147 -8.87 -11.55 -22.09
C LEU A 147 -7.92 -11.31 -23.26
N ASP A 148 -8.28 -10.39 -24.16
CA ASP A 148 -7.45 -10.05 -25.32
C ASP A 148 -6.07 -9.51 -24.89
N LEU A 149 -6.02 -8.63 -23.86
CA LEU A 149 -4.76 -8.14 -23.31
C LEU A 149 -3.96 -9.25 -22.61
N ILE A 150 -4.63 -10.17 -21.91
CA ILE A 150 -3.96 -11.32 -21.29
C ILE A 150 -3.32 -12.21 -22.36
N GLU A 151 -4.05 -12.55 -23.42
CA GLU A 151 -3.54 -13.38 -24.51
C GLU A 151 -2.40 -12.67 -25.27
N ARG A 152 -2.50 -11.35 -25.46
CA ARG A 152 -1.44 -10.54 -26.06
C ARG A 152 -0.15 -10.56 -25.23
N ASP A 153 -0.25 -10.35 -23.91
CA ASP A 153 0.92 -10.10 -23.06
C ASP A 153 1.55 -11.36 -22.48
N PHE A 154 0.75 -12.41 -22.25
CA PHE A 154 1.19 -13.69 -21.68
C PHE A 154 1.15 -14.85 -22.69
N GLY A 155 0.58 -14.63 -23.87
CA GLY A 155 0.43 -15.63 -24.94
C GLY A 155 -0.83 -16.48 -24.81
N SER A 156 -1.29 -16.78 -23.59
CA SER A 156 -2.58 -17.41 -23.33
C SER A 156 -3.05 -17.15 -21.89
N PHE A 157 -4.34 -17.35 -21.63
CA PHE A 157 -4.87 -17.29 -20.27
C PHE A 157 -4.23 -18.32 -19.34
N GLU A 158 -3.98 -19.54 -19.82
CA GLU A 158 -3.33 -20.60 -19.04
C GLU A 158 -1.92 -20.19 -18.61
N ARG A 159 -1.14 -19.58 -19.51
CA ARG A 159 0.21 -19.08 -19.18
C ARG A 159 0.16 -17.95 -18.16
N PHE A 160 -0.79 -17.03 -18.28
CA PHE A 160 -1.02 -16.02 -17.25
C PHE A 160 -1.34 -16.65 -15.89
N ILE A 161 -2.23 -17.66 -15.84
CA ILE A 161 -2.54 -18.37 -14.59
C ILE A 161 -1.29 -19.02 -14.00
N GLU A 162 -0.48 -19.71 -14.81
CA GLU A 162 0.78 -20.32 -14.36
C GLU A 162 1.74 -19.28 -13.77
N GLU A 163 1.93 -18.15 -14.46
CA GLU A 163 2.80 -17.06 -14.01
C GLU A 163 2.29 -16.41 -12.72
N PHE A 164 0.99 -16.12 -12.64
CA PHE A 164 0.36 -15.55 -11.44
C PHE A 164 0.44 -16.50 -10.24
N LYS A 165 0.11 -17.78 -10.42
CA LYS A 165 0.21 -18.80 -9.36
C LYS A 165 1.67 -18.96 -8.91
N SER A 166 2.63 -18.94 -9.83
CA SER A 166 4.06 -19.00 -9.53
C SER A 166 4.53 -17.77 -8.72
N ALA A 167 4.11 -16.57 -9.09
CA ALA A 167 4.43 -15.35 -8.36
C ALA A 167 3.90 -15.40 -6.91
N ALA A 168 2.64 -15.80 -6.73
CA ALA A 168 2.01 -15.96 -5.42
C ALA A 168 2.71 -17.03 -4.55
N ALA A 169 3.04 -18.19 -5.14
CA ALA A 169 3.68 -19.28 -4.41
C ALA A 169 5.13 -18.94 -4.02
N THR A 170 5.86 -18.25 -4.88
CA THR A 170 7.30 -17.95 -4.69
C THR A 170 7.55 -16.63 -3.96
N GLN A 171 6.51 -15.91 -3.53
CA GLN A 171 6.66 -14.80 -2.58
C GLN A 171 7.06 -15.36 -1.22
N PHE A 172 8.34 -15.23 -0.86
CA PHE A 172 8.82 -15.76 0.41
C PHE A 172 8.34 -14.90 1.58
N GLY A 173 7.87 -15.55 2.65
CA GLY A 173 7.27 -14.88 3.80
C GLY A 173 5.91 -14.26 3.47
N SER A 174 5.65 -13.12 4.10
CA SER A 174 4.45 -12.31 3.93
C SER A 174 4.51 -11.44 2.68
N GLY A 175 3.38 -11.28 2.00
CA GLY A 175 3.31 -10.43 0.82
C GLY A 175 2.07 -10.66 -0.01
N TRP A 176 2.14 -10.20 -1.25
CA TRP A 176 1.02 -10.17 -2.19
C TRP A 176 1.50 -10.55 -3.58
N ALA A 177 0.61 -11.05 -4.42
CA ALA A 177 0.82 -11.18 -5.86
C ALA A 177 -0.26 -10.41 -6.61
N TRP A 178 0.14 -9.76 -7.70
CA TRP A 178 -0.65 -8.77 -8.40
C TRP A 178 -0.64 -9.02 -9.90
N LEU A 179 -1.79 -8.81 -10.53
CA LEU A 179 -1.87 -8.43 -11.93
C LEU A 179 -2.01 -6.91 -11.95
N ALA A 180 -1.15 -6.22 -12.71
CA ALA A 180 -1.21 -4.78 -12.85
C ALA A 180 -1.09 -4.37 -14.31
N TYR A 181 -1.67 -3.21 -14.65
CA TYR A 181 -1.44 -2.54 -15.92
C TYR A 181 -0.30 -1.54 -15.76
N LYS A 182 0.80 -1.81 -16.45
CA LYS A 182 1.94 -0.90 -16.57
C LYS A 182 1.69 0.02 -17.75
N ALA A 183 1.26 1.24 -17.43
CA ALA A 183 0.96 2.26 -18.42
C ALA A 183 2.21 2.81 -19.11
N ASN A 184 3.23 3.19 -18.33
CA ASN A 184 4.39 3.95 -18.80
C ASN A 184 5.74 3.28 -18.51
N ARG A 185 6.74 3.72 -19.28
CA ARG A 185 8.16 3.37 -19.11
C ARG A 185 8.81 4.10 -17.94
N LEU A 186 8.16 5.15 -17.43
CA LEU A 186 8.77 6.14 -16.55
C LEU A 186 9.53 5.51 -15.38
N ASN A 187 10.72 6.05 -15.16
CA ASN A 187 11.48 5.82 -13.95
C ASN A 187 10.76 6.61 -12.85
N VAL A 188 9.80 5.98 -12.19
CA VAL A 188 9.12 6.63 -11.07
C VAL A 188 10.16 6.76 -9.96
N ASP A 189 10.34 7.96 -9.43
CA ASP A 189 11.29 8.26 -8.37
C ASP A 189 11.14 7.36 -7.13
N ASN A 190 9.93 6.82 -6.93
CA ASN A 190 9.57 5.89 -5.87
C ASN A 190 9.68 4.40 -6.25
N ALA A 191 10.02 4.06 -7.50
CA ALA A 191 10.14 2.67 -7.96
C ALA A 191 11.57 2.13 -7.79
N VAL A 192 11.83 1.49 -6.64
CA VAL A 192 13.06 0.69 -6.43
C VAL A 192 13.03 -0.63 -7.23
N ASN A 193 11.85 -1.03 -7.68
CA ASN A 193 11.49 -2.20 -8.48
C ASN A 193 10.05 -1.93 -8.97
N PRO A 194 9.52 -2.41 -10.11
CA PRO A 194 10.06 -3.40 -11.01
C PRO A 194 10.94 -2.79 -12.09
N TRP A 195 11.67 -3.65 -12.78
CA TRP A 195 12.58 -3.33 -13.88
C TRP A 195 11.96 -2.42 -14.97
N PRO A 196 12.77 -1.55 -15.59
CA PRO A 196 12.44 -0.93 -16.87
C PRO A 196 12.01 -2.03 -17.86
N SER A 197 10.89 -1.83 -18.56
CA SER A 197 10.45 -2.71 -19.64
C SER A 197 10.52 -1.94 -20.94
N GLU A 198 10.82 -2.61 -22.05
CA GLU A 198 10.83 -1.98 -23.37
C GLU A 198 9.42 -1.71 -23.92
N LYS A 199 8.37 -2.16 -23.23
CA LYS A 199 6.99 -2.06 -23.70
C LYS A 199 6.11 -1.41 -22.64
N ASP A 200 5.39 -0.38 -23.08
CA ASP A 200 4.37 0.34 -22.33
C ASP A 200 2.98 -0.25 -22.56
N LYS A 201 1.99 0.22 -21.80
CA LYS A 201 0.59 -0.18 -21.93
C LYS A 201 0.37 -1.70 -21.90
N LYS A 202 1.07 -2.39 -21.00
CA LYS A 202 1.05 -3.87 -20.88
C LYS A 202 0.63 -4.37 -19.51
N LEU A 203 0.06 -5.57 -19.48
CA LEU A 203 -0.16 -6.33 -18.27
C LEU A 203 1.15 -6.92 -17.75
N VAL A 204 1.29 -6.95 -16.43
CA VAL A 204 2.43 -7.54 -15.73
C VAL A 204 1.93 -8.30 -14.50
N VAL A 205 2.58 -9.44 -14.23
CA VAL A 205 2.48 -10.12 -12.95
C VAL A 205 3.65 -9.66 -12.08
N VAL A 206 3.36 -9.20 -10.87
CA VAL A 206 4.37 -8.80 -9.89
C VAL A 206 4.02 -9.36 -8.52
N LYS A 207 5.05 -9.64 -7.71
CA LYS A 207 4.88 -10.00 -6.29
C LYS A 207 5.58 -8.97 -5.43
N SER A 208 5.07 -8.74 -4.24
CA SER A 208 5.56 -7.71 -3.34
C SER A 208 5.67 -8.21 -1.90
N PRO A 209 6.71 -7.80 -1.16
CA PRO A 209 6.86 -8.19 0.24
C PRO A 209 5.99 -7.34 1.15
N ASN A 210 5.53 -7.95 2.25
CA ASN A 210 4.84 -7.27 3.34
C ASN A 210 3.65 -6.42 2.85
N ALA A 211 3.73 -5.09 3.01
CA ALA A 211 2.67 -4.14 2.67
C ALA A 211 2.82 -3.50 1.28
N VAL A 212 3.95 -3.72 0.61
CA VAL A 212 4.24 -3.08 -0.67
C VAL A 212 3.18 -3.43 -1.70
N ASN A 213 2.75 -2.45 -2.51
CA ASN A 213 1.78 -2.64 -3.58
C ASN A 213 2.20 -1.86 -4.84
N PRO A 214 1.59 -2.12 -6.00
CA PRO A 214 2.07 -1.52 -7.25
C PRO A 214 1.85 0.00 -7.39
N LEU A 215 1.11 0.66 -6.48
CA LEU A 215 0.87 2.11 -6.55
C LEU A 215 2.17 2.91 -6.42
N ILE A 216 3.08 2.46 -5.56
CA ILE A 216 4.38 3.12 -5.38
C ILE A 216 5.28 3.04 -6.62
N TRP A 217 4.89 2.23 -7.61
CA TRP A 217 5.57 2.05 -8.88
C TRP A 217 4.83 2.72 -10.05
N ASP A 218 3.80 3.52 -9.77
CA ASP A 218 2.86 4.10 -10.75
C ASP A 218 2.26 3.06 -11.69
N TYR A 219 2.04 1.84 -11.18
CA TYR A 219 1.28 0.83 -11.89
C TYR A 219 -0.16 0.87 -11.42
N PHE A 220 -1.09 0.47 -12.29
CA PHE A 220 -2.50 0.34 -11.95
C PHE A 220 -2.78 -1.11 -11.51
N PRO A 221 -2.99 -1.40 -10.21
CA PRO A 221 -3.30 -2.75 -9.77
C PRO A 221 -4.68 -3.16 -10.29
N LEU A 222 -4.80 -4.39 -10.81
CA LEU A 222 -6.05 -4.92 -11.37
C LEU A 222 -6.61 -6.08 -10.54
N LEU A 223 -5.75 -7.02 -10.14
CA LEU A 223 -6.07 -8.18 -9.30
C LEU A 223 -4.99 -8.33 -8.23
N THR A 224 -5.38 -8.77 -7.03
CA THR A 224 -4.43 -9.17 -5.99
C THR A 224 -4.85 -10.46 -5.30
N ILE A 225 -3.87 -11.17 -4.75
CA ILE A 225 -4.06 -12.25 -3.78
C ILE A 225 -3.17 -12.01 -2.56
N ASP A 226 -3.75 -12.10 -1.37
CA ASP A 226 -3.04 -12.05 -0.10
C ASP A 226 -2.35 -13.39 0.16
N VAL A 227 -1.01 -13.41 0.26
CA VAL A 227 -0.25 -14.62 0.61
C VAL A 227 0.40 -14.54 1.98
N TRP A 228 -0.05 -13.62 2.83
CA TRP A 228 0.16 -13.70 4.27
C TRP A 228 -0.54 -14.94 4.83
N GLU A 229 0.09 -15.61 5.77
CA GLU A 229 -0.47 -16.85 6.33
C GLU A 229 -1.87 -16.64 6.93
N HIS A 230 -2.15 -15.48 7.55
CA HIS A 230 -3.50 -15.21 8.09
C HIS A 230 -4.63 -15.28 7.05
N ALA A 231 -4.32 -15.14 5.75
CA ALA A 231 -5.32 -15.18 4.68
C ALA A 231 -5.78 -16.60 4.33
N TYR A 232 -5.01 -17.63 4.71
CA TYR A 232 -5.27 -19.01 4.29
C TYR A 232 -5.00 -20.07 5.35
N TYR A 233 -4.33 -19.76 6.47
CA TYR A 233 -3.81 -20.79 7.38
C TYR A 233 -4.91 -21.59 8.08
N LEU A 234 -6.05 -20.96 8.39
CA LEU A 234 -7.19 -21.66 9.00
C LEU A 234 -7.82 -22.67 8.03
N ASP A 235 -7.82 -22.38 6.73
CA ASP A 235 -8.48 -23.20 5.70
C ASP A 235 -7.51 -24.21 5.04
N PHE A 236 -6.24 -23.86 4.89
CA PHE A 236 -5.24 -24.59 4.08
C PHE A 236 -3.94 -24.94 4.83
N GLN A 237 -3.69 -24.36 6.01
CA GLN A 237 -2.45 -24.51 6.76
C GLN A 237 -1.23 -24.19 5.88
N ASN A 238 -0.27 -25.11 5.73
CA ASN A 238 0.93 -24.91 4.91
C ASN A 238 0.68 -24.99 3.39
N ARG A 239 -0.53 -25.36 2.95
CA ARG A 239 -0.85 -25.64 1.54
C ARG A 239 -1.21 -24.36 0.78
N ARG A 240 -0.30 -23.38 0.79
CA ARG A 240 -0.44 -22.13 0.03
C ARG A 240 -0.76 -22.38 -1.47
N PRO A 241 -0.14 -23.35 -2.17
CA PRO A 241 -0.48 -23.63 -3.57
C PRO A 241 -1.95 -24.03 -3.80
N ASP A 242 -2.56 -24.74 -2.85
CA ASP A 242 -3.98 -25.14 -2.91
C ASP A 242 -4.87 -23.91 -2.76
N TYR A 243 -4.57 -23.05 -1.78
CA TYR A 243 -5.25 -21.77 -1.58
C TYR A 243 -5.21 -20.89 -2.84
N ILE A 244 -4.02 -20.72 -3.43
CA ILE A 244 -3.82 -19.93 -4.65
C ILE A 244 -4.66 -20.52 -5.80
N SER A 245 -4.71 -21.85 -5.92
CA SER A 245 -5.48 -22.50 -6.98
C SER A 245 -6.98 -22.29 -6.80
N ILE A 246 -7.50 -22.49 -5.58
CA ILE A 246 -8.90 -22.23 -5.25
C ILE A 246 -9.27 -20.77 -5.46
N PHE A 247 -8.42 -19.83 -5.07
CA PHE A 247 -8.65 -18.41 -5.28
C PHE A 247 -8.89 -18.10 -6.77
N MET A 248 -7.97 -18.52 -7.65
CA MET A 248 -8.08 -18.27 -9.09
C MET A 248 -9.28 -18.98 -9.72
N GLU A 249 -9.60 -20.19 -9.27
CA GLU A 249 -10.62 -21.03 -9.89
C GLU A 249 -12.04 -20.73 -9.42
N LYS A 250 -12.21 -20.14 -8.22
CA LYS A 250 -13.51 -20.04 -7.54
C LYS A 250 -13.85 -18.68 -6.96
N LEU A 251 -12.87 -17.81 -6.73
CA LEU A 251 -13.09 -16.56 -5.99
C LEU A 251 -12.92 -15.31 -6.84
N VAL A 252 -11.99 -15.29 -7.80
CA VAL A 252 -11.66 -14.08 -8.57
C VAL A 252 -12.90 -13.45 -9.22
N SER A 253 -13.07 -12.14 -9.03
CA SER A 253 -14.07 -11.34 -9.72
C SER A 253 -13.49 -10.73 -11.00
N TRP A 254 -13.58 -11.45 -12.12
CA TRP A 254 -13.10 -10.93 -13.41
C TRP A 254 -13.79 -9.63 -13.85
N GLU A 255 -15.05 -9.41 -13.44
CA GLU A 255 -15.76 -8.15 -13.66
C GLU A 255 -15.07 -6.96 -12.97
N ALA A 256 -14.64 -7.15 -11.71
CA ALA A 256 -13.90 -6.11 -10.99
C ALA A 256 -12.54 -5.83 -11.65
N VAL A 257 -11.85 -6.88 -12.10
CA VAL A 257 -10.57 -6.75 -12.83
C VAL A 257 -10.77 -6.00 -14.14
N SER A 258 -11.82 -6.31 -14.92
CA SER A 258 -12.13 -5.60 -16.16
C SER A 258 -12.48 -4.13 -15.92
N ALA A 259 -13.32 -3.83 -14.94
CA ALA A 259 -13.68 -2.44 -14.60
C ALA A 259 -12.46 -1.61 -14.18
N ARG A 260 -11.52 -2.22 -13.44
CA ARG A 260 -10.25 -1.59 -13.07
C ARG A 260 -9.35 -1.35 -14.29
N LEU A 261 -9.32 -2.29 -15.24
CA LEU A 261 -8.56 -2.13 -16.48
C LEU A 261 -9.11 -0.97 -17.33
N GLU A 262 -10.42 -0.88 -17.47
CA GLU A 262 -11.08 0.23 -18.19
C GLU A 262 -10.74 1.57 -17.55
N LYS A 263 -10.87 1.66 -16.21
CA LYS A 263 -10.48 2.87 -15.46
C LYS A 263 -9.01 3.21 -15.65
N ALA A 264 -8.11 2.23 -15.58
CA ALA A 264 -6.69 2.44 -15.79
C ALA A 264 -6.40 2.99 -17.19
N LYS A 265 -6.98 2.39 -18.24
CA LYS A 265 -6.82 2.87 -19.63
C LYS A 265 -7.35 4.30 -19.81
N ALA A 266 -8.49 4.63 -19.18
CA ALA A 266 -9.05 5.98 -19.22
C ALA A 266 -8.14 7.00 -18.53
N GLN A 267 -7.61 6.68 -17.35
CA GLN A 267 -6.68 7.56 -16.63
C GLN A 267 -5.38 7.78 -17.40
N VAL A 268 -4.89 6.76 -18.11
CA VAL A 268 -3.71 6.89 -18.98
C VAL A 268 -4.00 7.80 -20.17
N ALA A 269 -5.15 7.63 -20.82
CA ALA A 269 -5.54 8.49 -21.93
C ALA A 269 -5.70 9.96 -21.50
N GLU A 270 -6.28 10.20 -20.31
CA GLU A 270 -6.39 11.56 -19.73
C GLU A 270 -5.02 12.18 -19.46
N ARG A 271 -4.09 11.43 -18.84
CA ARG A 271 -2.71 11.88 -18.60
C ARG A 271 -1.98 12.23 -19.90
N GLU A 272 -2.16 11.41 -20.96
CA GLU A 272 -1.55 11.66 -22.27
C GLU A 272 -2.11 12.93 -22.92
N MET A 273 -3.42 13.14 -22.86
CA MET A 273 -4.04 14.37 -23.39
C MET A 273 -3.59 15.62 -22.62
N GLU A 274 -3.44 15.53 -21.30
CA GLU A 274 -2.95 16.63 -20.48
C GLU A 274 -1.48 16.95 -20.77
N GLU A 275 -0.64 15.94 -20.98
CA GLU A 275 0.76 16.13 -21.37
C GLU A 275 0.88 16.77 -22.77
N GLU A 276 0.05 16.35 -23.73
CA GLU A 276 -0.03 16.98 -25.05
C GLU A 276 -0.51 18.43 -24.97
N ARG A 277 -1.51 18.73 -24.11
CA ARG A 277 -1.97 20.10 -23.89
C ARG A 277 -0.84 20.97 -23.31
N ARG A 278 -0.13 20.47 -22.29
CA ARG A 278 0.97 21.20 -21.67
C ARG A 278 2.10 21.48 -22.66
N LYS A 279 2.47 20.51 -23.50
CA LYS A 279 3.50 20.71 -24.54
C LYS A 279 3.11 21.80 -25.55
N LYS A 280 1.84 21.85 -25.95
CA LYS A 280 1.34 22.91 -26.84
C LYS A 280 1.37 24.28 -26.17
N GLU A 281 0.99 24.37 -24.90
CA GLU A 281 1.08 25.62 -24.13
C GLU A 281 2.53 26.09 -23.99
N GLU A 282 3.48 25.17 -23.73
CA GLU A 282 4.92 25.46 -23.69
C GLU A 282 5.47 25.91 -25.07
N GLU A 283 5.05 25.27 -26.17
CA GLU A 283 5.43 25.65 -27.53
C GLU A 283 4.85 27.01 -27.96
N GLU A 284 3.61 27.34 -27.57
CA GLU A 284 2.98 28.65 -27.84
C GLU A 284 3.63 29.79 -27.02
N GLU A 285 4.03 29.53 -25.77
CA GLU A 285 4.75 30.51 -24.94
C GLU A 285 6.16 30.79 -25.49
N ASP A 286 6.86 29.76 -25.98
CA ASP A 286 8.16 29.92 -26.65
C ASP A 286 8.05 30.69 -27.99
N ASP A 287 6.98 30.52 -28.77
CA ASP A 287 6.75 31.25 -30.02
C ASP A 287 6.38 32.74 -29.78
N GLU A 288 5.57 33.05 -28.75
CA GLU A 288 5.27 34.44 -28.35
C GLU A 288 6.52 35.18 -27.85
N ASP A 289 7.39 34.49 -27.10
CA ASP A 289 8.67 35.05 -26.66
C ASP A 289 9.61 35.32 -27.86
N VAL A 290 9.62 34.47 -28.89
CA VAL A 290 10.41 34.70 -30.11
C VAL A 290 9.88 35.90 -30.91
N GLU A 291 8.56 36.08 -31.07
CA GLU A 291 7.99 37.26 -31.76
C GLU A 291 8.33 38.58 -31.06
N MET A 292 8.36 38.62 -29.72
CA MET A 292 8.75 39.82 -28.97
C MET A 292 10.23 40.23 -29.16
N TYR A 293 11.14 39.29 -29.45
CA TYR A 293 12.55 39.62 -29.70
C TYR A 293 12.81 40.13 -31.12
N VAL A 294 12.02 39.71 -32.12
CA VAL A 294 12.21 40.14 -33.52
C VAL A 294 11.79 41.60 -33.72
N ASP A 295 10.78 42.08 -32.99
CA ASP A 295 10.28 43.46 -33.11
C ASP A 295 11.22 44.52 -32.48
N SER A 296 12.24 44.09 -31.71
CA SER A 296 13.20 44.99 -31.06
C SER A 296 14.46 45.31 -31.89
N ASN A 297 14.65 44.68 -33.06
CA ASN A 297 15.87 44.82 -33.88
C ASN A 297 15.68 45.58 -35.22
N THR A 298 14.58 46.33 -35.39
CA THR A 298 14.31 47.05 -36.64
C THR A 298 14.28 48.57 -36.46
N ASP A 299 15.28 49.15 -35.80
CA ASP A 299 15.48 50.61 -35.87
C ASP A 299 16.96 50.99 -35.72
N ASP A 300 17.73 50.82 -36.79
CA ASP A 300 18.89 51.68 -37.04
C ASP A 300 19.30 51.60 -38.52
N SER A 301 18.86 52.58 -39.31
CA SER A 301 19.66 53.30 -40.33
C SER A 301 18.75 53.91 -41.40
N GLU A 302 18.67 55.24 -41.41
CA GLU A 302 18.91 56.12 -42.57
C GLU A 302 18.31 57.51 -42.30
N ALA A 303 19.17 58.45 -41.94
CA ALA A 303 18.89 59.88 -42.05
C ALA A 303 20.14 60.55 -42.64
N GLU A 304 20.10 60.77 -43.96
CA GLU A 304 20.86 61.80 -44.68
C GLU A 304 20.19 63.17 -44.52
#